data_AF-A0A7K1BQE0-F1
#
_entry.id   AF-A0A7K1BQE0-F1
#
_cell.length_a   1.000
_cell.length_b   1.000
_cell.length_c   1.000
_cell.angle_alpha   90.00
_cell.angle_beta   90.00
_cell.angle_gamma   90.00
#
_symmetry.space_group_name_H-M   'P 1'
#
loop_
_entity.id
_entity.type
_entity.pdbx_description
1 polymer ?
#
loop_
_entity_poly.entity_id
_entity_poly.type
_entity_poly.pdbx_seq_one_letter_code
_entity_poly.pdbx_strand_id
1 'polypeptide(L)'
;MLQKHRGELFLLAGALLFSFNGIVSKLVLTSSLSALRLAQVRSTGAFIILFLLIFLRSRDKFRVTKKEIPQLAFFGVIGIAAVQFGYFIAISRMHVSFALIIEFTAPIWIVLWIKYVKKRFVPRDMWVAIFLAFIGLLFIAQVWKGRTLDSIGL
;
A
#
# COMPACT_ATOMS: atom_id res chain seq x y z
N MET A 1 24.49 12.69 14.59
CA MET A 1 23.11 13.23 14.71
C MET A 1 22.11 12.59 13.74
N LEU A 2 22.50 12.11 12.55
CA LEU A 2 21.57 11.48 11.57
C LEU A 2 20.92 10.15 12.00
N GLN A 3 21.44 9.44 13.03
CA GLN A 3 20.89 8.15 13.48
C GLN A 3 19.54 8.27 14.21
N LYS A 4 19.28 9.41 14.87
CA LYS A 4 18.11 9.58 15.77
C LYS A 4 16.80 9.86 15.02
N HIS A 5 16.88 10.41 13.80
CA HIS A 5 15.72 10.77 12.97
C HIS A 5 15.65 9.98 11.65
N ARG A 6 16.38 8.86 11.52
CA ARG A 6 16.35 8.05 10.27
C ARG A 6 14.94 7.60 9.92
N GLY A 7 14.15 7.24 10.94
CA GLY A 7 12.75 6.85 10.76
C GLY A 7 11.89 7.97 10.17
N GLU A 8 12.02 9.19 10.68
CA GLU A 8 11.29 10.37 10.19
C GLU A 8 11.73 10.74 8.75
N LEU A 9 13.03 10.68 8.46
CA LEU A 9 13.56 10.90 7.11
C LEU A 9 13.03 9.87 6.11
N PHE A 10 13.00 8.59 6.48
CA PHE A 10 12.43 7.54 5.62
C PHE A 10 10.92 7.69 5.45
N LEU A 11 10.21 8.14 6.49
CA LEU A 11 8.78 8.44 6.41
C LEU A 11 8.51 9.55 5.39
N LEU A 12 9.23 10.67 5.50
CA LEU A 12 9.10 11.81 4.58
C LEU A 12 9.48 11.44 3.15
N ALA A 13 10.61 10.74 2.96
CA ALA A 13 11.03 10.25 1.65
C ALA A 13 10.00 9.30 1.05
N GLY A 14 9.44 8.39 1.85
CA GLY A 14 8.38 7.48 1.44
C GLY A 14 7.11 8.22 1.02
N ALA A 15 6.68 9.21 1.80
CA ALA A 15 5.50 10.02 1.49
C ALA A 15 5.67 10.83 0.20
N LEU A 16 6.85 11.40 -0.03
CA LEU A 16 7.18 12.13 -1.27
C LEU A 16 7.19 11.21 -2.48
N LEU A 17 7.88 10.06 -2.39
CA LEU A 17 7.92 9.08 -3.46
C LEU A 17 6.52 8.53 -3.77
N PHE A 18 5.69 8.31 -2.75
CA PHE A 18 4.31 7.85 -2.91
C PHE A 18 3.44 8.91 -3.60
N SER A 19 3.54 10.17 -3.16
CA SER A 19 2.80 11.29 -3.76
C SER A 19 3.19 11.49 -5.23
N PHE A 20 4.49 11.46 -5.53
CA PHE A 20 4.99 11.52 -6.90
C PHE A 20 4.50 10.34 -7.74
N ASN A 21 4.48 9.14 -7.15
CA ASN A 21 4.00 7.95 -7.83
C ASN A 21 2.53 8.05 -8.24
N GLY A 22 1.67 8.62 -7.40
CA GLY A 22 0.25 8.82 -7.72
C GLY A 22 0.04 9.71 -8.95
N ILE A 23 0.78 10.82 -9.03
CA ILE A 23 0.71 11.77 -10.17
C ILE A 23 1.15 11.09 -11.46
N VAL A 24 2.33 10.45 -11.47
CA VAL A 24 2.87 9.77 -12.65
C VAL A 24 1.95 8.64 -13.10
N SER A 25 1.42 7.84 -12.16
CA SER A 25 0.53 6.73 -12.50
C SER A 25 -0.76 7.24 -13.14
N LYS A 26 -1.35 8.33 -12.63
CA LYS A 26 -2.55 8.93 -13.22
C LYS A 26 -2.30 9.44 -14.64
N LEU A 27 -1.17 10.11 -14.88
CA LEU A 27 -0.79 10.61 -16.19
C LEU A 27 -0.60 9.46 -17.21
N VAL A 28 0.01 8.36 -16.77
CA VAL A 28 0.21 7.17 -17.62
C VAL A 28 -1.12 6.46 -17.93
N LEU A 29 -2.04 6.40 -16.96
CA LEU A 29 -3.38 5.83 -17.18
C LEU A 29 -4.20 6.66 -18.20
N THR A 30 -4.00 7.99 -18.25
CA THR A 30 -4.64 8.82 -19.29
C THR A 30 -4.06 8.60 -20.69
N SER A 31 -2.83 8.08 -20.80
CA SER A 31 -2.16 7.79 -22.08
C SER A 31 -2.50 6.43 -22.70
N SER A 32 -3.74 5.94 -22.55
CA SER A 32 -4.28 4.68 -23.11
C SER A 32 -3.68 3.36 -22.56
N LEU A 33 -2.77 3.41 -21.59
CA LEU A 33 -2.26 2.23 -20.91
C LEU A 33 -3.28 1.70 -19.89
N SER A 34 -3.68 0.44 -20.04
CA SER A 34 -4.56 -0.19 -19.06
C SER A 34 -3.86 -0.31 -17.70
N ALA A 35 -4.66 -0.19 -16.63
CA ALA A 35 -4.18 -0.31 -15.27
C ALA A 35 -3.42 -1.63 -15.02
N LEU A 36 -3.93 -2.73 -15.57
CA LEU A 36 -3.29 -4.05 -15.53
C LEU A 36 -1.90 -4.07 -16.18
N ARG A 37 -1.70 -3.35 -17.29
CA ARG A 37 -0.40 -3.33 -17.96
C ARG A 37 0.60 -2.51 -17.17
N LEU A 38 0.16 -1.40 -16.59
CA LEU A 38 0.99 -0.60 -15.67
C LEU A 38 1.37 -1.40 -14.41
N ALA A 39 0.45 -2.20 -13.86
CA ALA A 39 0.71 -3.16 -12.79
C ALA A 39 1.88 -4.08 -13.11
N GLN A 40 1.76 -4.76 -14.25
CA GLN A 40 2.70 -5.78 -14.68
C GLN A 40 4.07 -5.18 -14.89
N VAL A 41 4.16 -4.03 -15.57
CA VAL A 41 5.44 -3.34 -15.78
C VAL A 41 6.08 -2.95 -14.44
N ARG A 42 5.31 -2.44 -13.48
CA ARG A 42 5.82 -2.07 -12.16
C ARG A 42 6.29 -3.28 -11.35
N SER A 43 5.48 -4.33 -11.26
CA SER A 43 5.80 -5.54 -10.50
C SER A 43 6.99 -6.28 -11.10
N THR A 44 7.03 -6.44 -12.41
CA THR A 44 8.15 -7.08 -13.13
C THR A 44 9.41 -6.24 -13.04
N GLY A 45 9.31 -4.91 -13.22
CA GLY A 45 10.43 -4.00 -13.06
C GLY A 45 11.01 -4.02 -11.64
N ALA A 46 10.14 -3.97 -10.62
CA ALA A 46 10.55 -4.08 -9.22
C ALA A 46 11.22 -5.43 -8.94
N PHE A 47 10.68 -6.53 -9.47
CA PHE A 47 11.28 -7.86 -9.36
C PHE A 47 12.70 -7.88 -9.97
N ILE A 48 12.86 -7.41 -11.21
CA ILE A 48 14.16 -7.41 -11.90
C ILE A 48 15.18 -6.56 -11.13
N ILE A 49 14.80 -5.35 -10.71
CA ILE A 49 15.69 -4.44 -9.99
C ILE A 49 16.12 -5.04 -8.65
N LEU A 50 15.16 -5.54 -7.86
CA LEU A 50 15.45 -6.13 -6.56
C LEU A 50 16.25 -7.42 -6.70
N PHE A 51 15.91 -8.27 -7.66
CA PHE A 51 16.65 -9.50 -7.96
C PHE A 51 18.10 -9.19 -8.32
N LEU A 52 18.32 -8.24 -9.24
CA LEU A 52 19.67 -7.86 -9.68
C LEU A 52 20.48 -7.26 -8.52
N LEU A 53 19.88 -6.36 -7.74
CA LEU A 53 20.54 -5.76 -6.56
C LEU A 53 20.95 -6.81 -5.52
N ILE A 54 20.06 -7.74 -5.18
CA ILE A 54 20.35 -8.80 -4.20
C ILE A 54 21.39 -9.77 -4.78
N PHE A 55 21.28 -10.11 -6.06
CA PHE A 55 22.21 -11.01 -6.75
C PHE A 55 23.65 -10.45 -6.79
N LEU A 56 23.80 -9.14 -7.03
CA LEU A 56 25.12 -8.48 -7.03
C LEU A 56 25.68 -8.27 -5.62
N ARG A 57 24.83 -7.95 -4.63
CA ARG A 57 25.30 -7.47 -3.31
C ARG A 57 25.36 -8.53 -2.22
N SER A 58 24.55 -9.59 -2.29
CA SER A 58 24.42 -10.55 -1.19
C SER A 58 23.93 -11.91 -1.66
N ARG A 59 24.81 -12.66 -2.34
CA ARG A 59 24.54 -14.04 -2.81
C ARG A 59 24.16 -14.98 -1.65
N ASP A 60 24.67 -14.75 -0.45
CA ASP A 60 24.36 -15.56 0.73
C ASP A 60 22.92 -15.41 1.24
N LYS A 61 22.24 -14.30 0.90
CA LYS A 61 20.83 -14.07 1.26
C LYS A 61 19.84 -14.81 0.37
N PHE A 62 20.30 -15.40 -0.74
CA PHE A 62 19.49 -16.32 -1.54
C PHE A 62 19.33 -17.69 -0.89
N ARG A 63 20.05 -17.98 0.20
CA ARG A 63 19.87 -19.20 1.00
C ARG A 63 18.59 -19.11 1.83
N VAL A 64 17.44 -19.18 1.15
CA VAL A 64 16.13 -19.30 1.78
C VAL A 64 16.03 -20.72 2.33
N THR A 65 15.78 -20.84 3.63
CA THR A 65 15.58 -22.15 4.25
C THR A 65 14.24 -22.70 3.79
N LYS A 66 14.11 -24.01 3.52
CA LYS A 66 12.84 -24.63 3.11
C LYS A 66 11.66 -24.32 4.06
N LYS A 67 11.94 -24.00 5.33
CA LYS A 67 10.98 -23.59 6.35
C LYS A 67 10.42 -22.17 6.15
N GLU A 68 11.16 -21.29 5.46
CA GLU A 68 10.78 -19.89 5.19
C GLU A 68 9.97 -19.75 3.90
N ILE A 69 10.07 -20.74 2.99
CA ILE A 69 9.36 -20.74 1.70
C ILE A 69 7.84 -20.57 1.88
N PRO A 70 7.15 -21.28 2.79
CA PRO A 70 5.71 -21.10 2.96
C PRO A 70 5.34 -19.69 3.45
N GLN A 71 6.15 -19.10 4.34
CA GLN A 71 5.92 -17.75 4.84
C GLN A 71 6.15 -16.70 3.75
N LEU A 72 7.20 -16.87 2.95
CA LEU A 72 7.53 -15.99 1.84
C LEU A 72 6.48 -16.08 0.73
N ALA A 73 6.01 -17.30 0.43
CA ALA A 73 4.93 -17.54 -0.52
C ALA A 73 3.62 -16.92 -0.03
N PHE A 74 3.27 -17.10 1.25
CA PHE A 74 2.08 -16.47 1.83
C PHE A 74 2.16 -14.94 1.76
N PHE A 75 3.31 -14.36 2.13
CA PHE A 75 3.53 -12.92 2.04
C PHE A 75 3.45 -12.40 0.60
N GLY A 76 4.08 -13.08 -0.35
CA GLY A 76 4.05 -12.70 -1.76
C GLY A 76 2.67 -12.82 -2.39
N VAL A 77 1.97 -13.94 -2.15
CA VAL A 77 0.66 -14.21 -2.76
C VAL A 77 -0.44 -13.41 -2.08
N ILE A 78 -0.56 -13.47 -0.76
CA ILE A 78 -1.64 -12.81 -0.02
C ILE A 78 -1.30 -11.34 0.25
N GLY A 79 -0.09 -11.07 0.75
CA GLY A 79 0.32 -9.73 1.16
C GLY A 79 0.54 -8.77 -0.01
N ILE A 80 1.06 -9.26 -1.14
CA ILE A 80 1.39 -8.42 -2.30
C ILE A 80 0.44 -8.68 -3.46
N ALA A 81 0.41 -9.90 -4.02
CA ALA A 81 -0.30 -10.15 -5.28
C ALA A 81 -1.82 -9.96 -5.13
N ALA A 82 -2.44 -10.49 -4.07
CA ALA A 82 -3.88 -10.35 -3.84
C ALA A 82 -4.29 -8.89 -3.57
N VAL A 83 -3.51 -8.17 -2.75
CA VAL A 83 -3.75 -6.73 -2.48
C VAL A 83 -3.62 -5.91 -3.76
N GLN A 84 -2.54 -6.14 -4.52
CA GLN A 84 -2.30 -5.43 -5.76
C GLN A 84 -3.38 -5.73 -6.80
N PHE A 85 -3.80 -6.99 -6.93
CA PHE A 85 -4.91 -7.40 -7.79
C PHE A 85 -6.23 -6.74 -7.37
N GLY A 86 -6.53 -6.71 -6.07
CA GLY A 86 -7.69 -6.02 -5.51
C GLY A 86 -7.69 -4.52 -5.82
N TYR A 87 -6.54 -3.85 -5.67
CA TYR A 87 -6.36 -2.45 -6.07
C TYR A 87 -6.63 -2.26 -7.57
N PHE A 88 -6.10 -3.14 -8.43
CA PHE A 88 -6.33 -3.05 -9.87
C PHE A 88 -7.78 -3.27 -10.28
N ILE A 89 -8.51 -4.17 -9.61
CA ILE A 89 -9.96 -4.32 -9.78
C ILE A 89 -10.70 -3.07 -9.31
N ALA A 90 -10.31 -2.49 -8.18
CA ALA A 90 -10.94 -1.28 -7.67
C ALA A 90 -10.78 -0.15 -8.69
N ILE A 91 -9.56 0.15 -9.15
CA ILE A 91 -9.36 1.28 -10.08
C ILE A 91 -9.93 1.05 -11.49
N SER A 92 -10.28 -0.19 -11.85
CA SER A 92 -11.01 -0.45 -13.10
C SER A 92 -12.52 -0.25 -12.97
N ARG A 93 -13.07 -0.32 -11.74
CA ARG A 93 -14.50 -0.20 -11.45
C ARG A 93 -14.89 1.14 -10.82
N MET A 94 -13.97 1.79 -10.11
CA MET A 94 -14.20 3.05 -9.42
C MET A 94 -13.04 4.02 -9.67
N HIS A 95 -13.28 5.31 -9.45
CA HIS A 95 -12.24 6.32 -9.55
C HIS A 95 -11.11 6.03 -8.54
N VAL A 96 -9.85 6.20 -8.98
CA VAL A 96 -8.63 5.91 -8.20
C VAL A 96 -8.66 6.54 -6.80
N SER A 97 -9.23 7.75 -6.68
CA SER A 97 -9.39 8.42 -5.38
C SER A 97 -10.19 7.59 -4.37
N PHE A 98 -11.24 6.88 -4.80
CA PHE A 98 -12.03 6.04 -3.90
C PHE A 98 -11.27 4.79 -3.46
N ALA A 99 -10.52 4.16 -4.38
CA ALA A 99 -9.66 3.03 -4.05
C ALA A 99 -8.61 3.40 -2.99
N LEU A 100 -7.98 4.57 -3.12
CA LEU A 100 -7.00 5.08 -2.16
C LEU A 100 -7.61 5.38 -0.78
N ILE A 101 -8.87 5.82 -0.70
CA ILE A 101 -9.55 6.02 0.59
C ILE A 101 -9.63 4.68 1.33
N ILE A 102 -10.08 3.64 0.64
CA ILE A 102 -10.17 2.30 1.23
C ILE A 102 -8.78 1.84 1.68
N GLU A 103 -7.75 2.04 0.85
CA GLU A 103 -6.37 1.68 1.18
C GLU A 103 -5.84 2.43 2.42
N PHE A 104 -6.16 3.71 2.55
CA PHE A 104 -5.79 4.51 3.71
C PHE A 104 -6.56 4.18 4.99
N THR A 105 -7.57 3.30 4.93
CA THR A 105 -8.14 2.69 6.14
C THR A 105 -7.29 1.55 6.71
N ALA A 106 -6.24 1.08 6.00
CA ALA A 106 -5.35 0.01 6.46
C ALA A 106 -4.84 0.16 7.91
N PRO A 107 -4.45 1.35 8.41
CA PRO A 107 -4.03 1.52 9.80
C PRO A 107 -5.09 1.13 10.82
N ILE A 108 -6.38 1.34 10.50
CA ILE A 108 -7.51 0.94 11.34
C ILE A 108 -7.52 -0.59 11.47
N TRP A 109 -7.46 -1.29 10.34
CA TRP A 109 -7.45 -2.75 10.27
C TRP A 109 -6.24 -3.35 11.01
N ILE A 110 -5.06 -2.74 10.87
CA ILE A 110 -3.84 -3.16 11.57
C ILE A 110 -4.04 -3.06 13.09
N VAL A 111 -4.59 -1.95 13.58
CA VAL A 111 -4.79 -1.76 15.02
C VAL A 111 -5.86 -2.69 15.58
N LEU A 112 -6.94 -2.92 14.82
CA LEU A 112 -7.96 -3.92 15.17
C LEU A 112 -7.33 -5.33 15.25
N TRP A 113 -6.49 -5.70 14.30
CA TRP A 113 -5.76 -6.97 14.32
C TRP A 113 -4.83 -7.09 15.54
N ILE A 114 -4.08 -6.03 15.85
CA ILE A 114 -3.18 -6.02 17.01
C ILE A 114 -3.96 -6.21 18.31
N LYS A 115 -5.10 -5.52 18.47
CA LYS A 115 -5.94 -5.60 19.66
C LYS A 115 -6.69 -6.92 19.78
N TYR A 116 -7.38 -7.36 18.73
CA TYR A 116 -8.30 -8.50 18.83
C TYR A 116 -7.64 -9.85 18.50
N VAL A 117 -6.70 -9.89 17.55
CA VAL A 117 -6.07 -11.14 17.12
C VAL A 117 -4.75 -11.37 17.83
N LYS A 118 -3.86 -10.38 17.85
CA LYS A 118 -2.58 -10.48 18.57
C LYS A 118 -2.71 -10.23 20.07
N LYS A 119 -3.87 -9.75 20.55
CA LYS A 119 -4.17 -9.46 21.96
C LYS A 119 -3.08 -8.62 22.64
N ARG A 120 -2.47 -7.69 21.89
CA ARG A 120 -1.45 -6.78 22.41
C ARG A 120 -2.08 -5.48 22.89
N PHE A 121 -1.41 -4.84 23.85
CA PHE A 121 -1.84 -3.55 24.37
C PHE A 121 -1.83 -2.48 23.27
N VAL A 122 -2.94 -1.75 23.16
CA VAL A 122 -3.09 -0.60 22.27
C VAL A 122 -3.44 0.60 23.14
N PRO A 123 -2.60 1.64 23.20
CA PRO A 123 -2.82 2.78 24.07
C PRO A 123 -4.02 3.63 23.58
N ARG A 124 -4.68 4.33 24.50
CA ARG A 124 -5.96 5.04 24.23
C ARG A 124 -5.78 6.22 23.27
N ASP A 125 -4.64 6.89 23.33
CA ASP A 125 -4.21 7.96 22.42
C ASP A 125 -4.18 7.50 20.96
N MET A 126 -3.80 6.25 20.69
CA MET A 126 -3.78 5.67 19.34
C MET A 126 -5.18 5.64 18.72
N TRP A 127 -6.22 5.38 19.52
CA TRP A 127 -7.61 5.42 19.04
C TRP A 127 -8.03 6.83 18.64
N VAL A 128 -7.61 7.84 19.41
CA VAL A 128 -7.85 9.25 19.09
C VAL A 128 -7.12 9.65 17.82
N ALA A 129 -5.86 9.25 17.66
CA ALA A 129 -5.07 9.50 16.46
C ALA A 129 -5.69 8.86 15.21
N ILE A 130 -6.17 7.61 15.32
CA ILE A 130 -6.88 6.93 14.23
C ILE A 130 -8.17 7.65 13.88
N PHE A 131 -8.97 8.04 14.88
CA PHE A 131 -10.22 8.75 14.66
C PHE A 131 -9.99 10.08 13.94
N LEU A 132 -8.99 10.85 14.39
CA LEU A 132 -8.61 12.11 13.77
C LEU A 132 -8.08 11.93 12.34
N ALA A 133 -7.25 10.91 12.12
CA ALA A 133 -6.72 10.58 10.79
C ALA A 133 -7.83 10.14 9.83
N PHE A 134 -8.80 9.35 10.30
CA PHE A 134 -9.94 8.92 9.52
C PHE A 134 -10.84 10.10 9.14
N ILE A 135 -11.09 11.03 10.06
CA ILE A 135 -11.80 12.27 9.75
C ILE A 135 -11.06 13.07 8.69
N GLY A 136 -9.74 13.28 8.86
CA GLY A 136 -8.92 13.98 7.86
C GLY A 136 -9.01 13.34 6.48
N LEU A 137 -9.02 12.01 6.42
CA LEU A 137 -9.20 11.26 5.18
C LEU A 137 -10.58 11.52 4.54
N LEU A 138 -11.67 11.55 5.31
CA LEU A 138 -13.01 11.87 4.81
C LEU A 138 -13.10 13.28 4.22
N PHE A 139 -12.42 14.26 4.83
CA PHE A 139 -12.35 15.63 4.31
C PHE A 139 -11.57 15.72 3.00
N ILE A 140 -10.39 15.09 2.92
CA ILE A 140 -9.56 15.05 1.70
C ILE A 140 -10.30 14.34 0.57
N ALA A 141 -11.00 13.25 0.91
CA ALA A 141 -11.81 12.47 -0.01
C ALA A 141 -12.97 13.24 -0.64
N GLN A 142 -13.42 14.34 0.00
CA GLN A 142 -14.63 15.07 -0.37
C GLN A 142 -15.80 14.11 -0.63
N VAL A 143 -16.03 13.15 0.28
CA VAL A 143 -17.04 12.09 0.12
C VAL A 143 -18.43 12.68 -0.19
N TRP A 144 -18.71 13.89 0.32
CA TRP A 144 -19.95 14.63 0.07
C TRP A 144 -20.09 15.26 -1.33
N LYS A 145 -19.01 15.40 -2.10
CA LYS A 145 -19.06 15.89 -3.50
C LYS A 145 -19.16 14.75 -4.52
N GLY A 146 -18.96 13.50 -4.10
CA GLY A 146 -19.15 12.32 -4.95
C GLY A 146 -20.63 12.06 -5.19
N ARG A 147 -21.22 12.70 -6.20
CA ARG A 147 -22.60 12.49 -6.69
C ARG A 147 -22.84 11.12 -7.35
N THR A 148 -22.07 10.08 -7.03
CA THR A 148 -22.21 8.71 -7.56
C THR A 148 -21.64 7.67 -6.57
N LEU A 149 -21.96 7.78 -5.28
CA LEU A 149 -21.81 6.64 -4.38
C LEU A 149 -23.07 5.79 -4.49
N ASP A 150 -23.17 5.01 -5.57
CA ASP A 150 -24.05 3.87 -5.53
C ASP A 150 -23.44 2.87 -4.55
N SER A 151 -24.24 2.36 -3.61
CA SER A 151 -23.82 1.52 -2.49
C SER A 151 -23.12 0.20 -2.91
N ILE A 152 -23.06 -0.07 -4.21
CA ILE A 152 -22.49 -1.26 -4.87
C ILE A 152 -21.28 -0.90 -5.77
N GLY A 153 -20.94 0.37 -5.98
CA GLY A 153 -19.85 0.77 -6.88
C GLY A 153 -20.21 0.64 -8.36
N LEU A 154 -21.32 1.28 -8.75
CA LEU A 154 -21.74 1.53 -10.12
C LEU A 154 -21.89 3.04 -10.35
#